data_AF-A0A967JXS5-F1
#
_entry.id   AF-A0A967JXS5-F1
#
_cell.length_a   1.000
_cell.length_b   1.000
_cell.length_c   1.000
_cell.angle_alpha   90.00
_cell.angle_beta   90.00
_cell.angle_gamma   90.00
#
_symmetry.space_group_name_H-M   'P 1'
#
loop_
_entity.id
_entity.type
_entity.pdbx_description
1 polymer ?
#
loop_
_entity_poly.entity_id
_entity_poly.type
_entity_poly.pdbx_seq_one_letter_code
_entity_poly.pdbx_strand_id
1 'polypeptide(L)' 'MAEHRLELNGAAITVEAEPDTPLLYVLMNDAGLRGPRFGCG' A
#
# COMPACT_ATOMS: atom_id res chain seq x y z
N MET A 1 3.33 -12.57 6.78
CA MET A 1 3.36 -11.75 5.55
C MET A 1 2.81 -12.53 4.36
N ALA A 2 1.84 -11.96 3.64
CA ALA A 2 1.22 -12.53 2.45
C ALA A 2 1.52 -11.66 1.23
N GLU A 3 1.62 -12.27 0.06
CA GLU A 3 1.78 -11.54 -1.20
C GLU A 3 0.42 -11.02 -1.69
N HIS A 4 0.36 -9.73 -2.02
CA HIS A 4 -0.82 -9.07 -2.57
C HIS A 4 -0.49 -8.46 -3.91
N ARG A 5 -1.37 -8.69 -4.90
CA ARG A 5 -1.29 -8.05 -6.21
C ARG A 5 -2.32 -6.93 -6.29
N LEU A 6 -1.85 -5.72 -6.61
CA LEU A 6 -2.67 -4.52 -6.67
C LEU A 6 -2.54 -3.86 -8.05
N GLU A 7 -3.62 -3.23 -8.51
CA GLU A 7 -3.54 -2.26 -9.60
C GLU A 7 -3.50 -0.85 -9.02
N LEU A 8 -2.40 -0.15 -9.25
CA LEU A 8 -2.15 1.18 -8.71
C LEU A 8 -1.86 2.15 -9.86
N ASN A 9 -2.71 3.16 -10.03
CA ASN A 9 -2.59 4.17 -11.09
C ASN A 9 -2.42 3.55 -12.51
N GLY A 10 -3.07 2.41 -12.77
CA GLY A 10 -2.98 1.69 -14.04
C GLY A 10 -1.74 0.81 -14.20
N ALA A 11 -0.89 0.68 -13.17
CA ALA A 11 0.24 -0.23 -13.14
C ALA A 11 -0.02 -1.36 -12.14
N ALA A 12 0.27 -2.60 -12.54
CA ALA A 12 0.24 -3.74 -11.62
C ALA A 12 1.48 -3.72 -10.73
N ILE A 13 1.29 -3.82 -9.41
CA ILE A 13 2.36 -3.95 -8.41
C ILE A 13 2.10 -5.16 -7.53
N THR A 14 3.18 -5.71 -6.99
CA THR A 14 3.15 -6.79 -6.00
C THR A 14 3.80 -6.31 -4.73
N VAL A 15 3.17 -6.56 -3.59
CA VAL A 15 3.61 -6.13 -2.26
C VAL A 15 3.45 -7.27 -1.26
N GLU A 16 4.36 -7.38 -0.30
CA GLU A 16 4.24 -8.32 0.80
C GLU A 16 3.74 -7.59 2.06
N ALA A 17 2.58 -7.99 2.57
CA ALA A 17 1.97 -7.37 3.75
C ALA A 17 1.15 -8.36 4.56
N GLU A 18 1.02 -8.12 5.87
CA GLU A 18 0.08 -8.90 6.69
C GLU A 18 -1.38 -8.52 6.32
N PRO A 19 -2.35 -9.45 6.43
CA PRO A 19 -3.74 -9.17 6.06
C PRO A 19 -4.39 -8.03 6.84
N ASP A 20 -3.89 -7.74 8.04
CA ASP A 20 -4.32 -6.67 8.92
C ASP A 20 -3.47 -5.39 8.79
N THR A 21 -2.45 -5.39 7.91
CA THR A 21 -1.67 -4.19 7.61
C THR A 21 -2.54 -3.17 6.89
N PRO A 22 -2.68 -1.93 7.40
CA PRO A 22 -3.43 -0.89 6.71
C PRO A 22 -2.89 -0.63 5.31
N LEU A 23 -3.78 -0.67 4.31
CA LEU A 23 -3.43 -0.43 2.90
C LEU A 23 -2.67 0.89 2.70
N LEU A 24 -3.00 1.91 3.50
CA LEU A 24 -2.29 3.18 3.48
C LEU A 24 -0.77 3.03 3.72
N TYR A 25 -0.36 2.20 4.68
CA TYR A 25 1.06 1.97 4.95
C TYR A 25 1.73 1.24 3.79
N VAL A 26 1.04 0.28 3.19
CA VAL A 26 1.53 -0.43 2.00
C VAL A 26 1.73 0.54 0.82
N LEU A 27 0.77 1.46 0.61
CA LEU A 27 0.87 2.44 -0.47
C LEU A 27 1.99 3.47 -0.24
N MET A 28 2.21 3.91 1.01
CA MET A 28 3.24 4.91 1.32
C MET A 28 4.66 4.32 1.37
N ASN A 29 4.81 3.15 2.01
CA ASN A 29 6.11 2.55 2.28
C ASN A 29 6.57 1.69 1.10
N ASP A 30 5.74 0.75 0.66
CA ASP A 30 6.11 -0.24 -0.37
C ASP A 30 5.92 0.33 -1.79
N ALA A 31 4.80 1.01 -2.04
CA ALA A 31 4.54 1.63 -3.35
C ALA A 31 5.11 3.05 -3.50
N GLY A 32 5.71 3.61 -2.43
CA GLY A 32 6.39 4.91 -2.46
C GLY A 32 5.48 6.11 -2.75
N LEU A 33 4.16 5.98 -2.61
CA LEU A 33 3.21 7.06 -2.83
C LEU A 33 3.24 8.07 -1.69
N ARG A 34 3.95 9.18 -1.91
CA ARG A 34 4.04 10.31 -0.96
C ARG A 34 2.98 11.35 -1.31
N GLY A 35 1.81 11.24 -0.71
CA GLY A 35 0.64 12.05 -1.08
C GLY A 35 -0.55 11.96 -0.12
N PRO A 36 -0.95 10.79 0.40
CA PRO A 36 -2.03 10.73 1.37
C PRO A 36 -1.55 11.31 2.69
N ARG A 37 -1.96 12.54 2.99
CA ARG A 37 -1.78 13.12 4.33
C ARG A 37 -2.80 12.47 5.25
N PHE A 38 -2.35 11.54 6.07
CA PHE A 38 -3.18 10.96 7.11
C PHE A 38 -3.31 11.95 8.26
N GLY A 39 -4.54 12.37 8.55
CA GLY A 39 -4.88 13.31 9.61
C GLY A 39 -5.07 12.60 10.95
N CYS A 40 -6.19 12.87 11.63
CA CYS A 40 -6.45 12.38 12.99
C CYS A 40 -6.73 10.87 13.15
N GLY A 41 -6.40 10.04 12.16
CA GLY A 41 -6.74 8.61 12.16
C GLY A 41 -8.07 8.35 11.49
#